data_AF-I4W275-F1
#
_entry.id   AF-I4W275-F1
#
_cell.length_a   1.000
_cell.length_b   1.000
_cell.length_c   1.000
_cell.angle_alpha   90.00
_cell.angle_beta   90.00
_cell.angle_gamma   90.00
#
_symmetry.space_group_name_H-M   'P 1'
#
loop_
_entity.id
_entity.type
_entity.pdbx_description
1 polymer ?
#
loop_
_entity_poly.entity_id
_entity_poly.type
_entity_poly.pdbx_seq_one_letter_code
_entity_poly.pdbx_strand_id
1 'polypeptide(L)'
;MNRACFVLLMLAWSTAAAAVQVQVSGAVAHSGHTELNDPARLSDAAIAAQPLPQAYMKGAAWLRPGLLVTQQRMKAGVLFDLASLQQRALAGDDQALAASSAALRSWISSLPVTGRESPALLDPRAVEVNAPENHLLAAGDELFYPLRPEGIRVVGAVQQPCTLPLVPLQDARLYVDACALGDAADRDNIYVIEPDGHVFVQGVALWNRSEAQALAPGAVIYVPLRESAARKVDATMNRDIAAFLATQVLPGPGKP
;
A
#
# COMPACT_ATOMS: atom_id res chain seq x y z
N MET A 1 35.55 67.89 25.98
CA MET A 1 34.35 67.41 25.27
C MET A 1 34.69 66.10 24.55
N ASN A 2 34.50 64.95 25.21
CA ASN A 2 34.72 63.63 24.59
C ASN A 2 33.36 63.04 24.19
N ARG A 3 33.13 62.87 22.89
CA ARG A 3 31.94 62.19 22.35
C ARG A 3 32.26 60.71 22.16
N ALA A 4 31.67 59.86 23.00
CA ALA A 4 31.65 58.42 22.78
C ALA A 4 30.71 58.11 21.61
N CYS A 5 31.23 57.47 20.56
CA CYS A 5 30.47 56.98 19.42
C CYS A 5 30.18 55.49 19.69
N PHE A 6 28.93 55.17 20.05
CA PHE A 6 28.48 53.79 20.23
C PHE A 6 28.07 53.25 18.87
N VAL A 7 28.86 52.32 18.31
CA VAL A 7 28.50 51.59 17.08
C VAL A 7 27.60 50.42 17.48
N LEU A 8 26.34 50.47 17.09
CA LEU A 8 25.37 49.40 17.28
C LEU A 8 25.57 48.36 16.17
N LEU A 9 26.17 47.21 16.48
CA LEU A 9 26.25 46.08 15.56
C LEU A 9 24.88 45.40 15.48
N MET A 10 24.17 45.54 14.36
CA MET A 10 23.00 44.71 14.06
C MET A 10 23.47 43.33 13.60
N LEU A 11 23.32 42.33 14.47
CA LEU A 11 23.46 40.92 14.10
C LEU A 11 22.24 40.51 13.27
N ALA A 12 22.40 40.43 11.96
CA ALA A 12 21.42 39.79 11.09
C ALA A 12 21.42 38.28 11.38
N TRP A 13 20.34 37.77 11.98
CA TRP A 13 20.10 36.34 12.07
C TRP A 13 19.63 35.85 10.70
N SER A 14 20.56 35.33 9.89
CA SER A 14 20.20 34.56 8.71
C SER A 14 19.56 33.25 9.17
N THR A 15 18.23 33.16 9.11
CA THR A 15 17.55 31.87 9.22
C THR A 15 17.89 31.08 7.98
N ALA A 16 18.82 30.14 8.10
CA ALA A 16 19.02 29.13 7.07
C ALA A 16 17.68 28.39 6.91
N ALA A 17 17.09 28.43 5.71
CA ALA A 17 15.94 27.60 5.40
C ALA A 17 16.35 26.15 5.64
N ALA A 18 15.63 25.44 6.50
CA ALA A 18 15.86 24.02 6.69
C ALA A 18 15.57 23.31 5.35
N ALA A 19 16.40 22.34 4.98
CA ALA A 19 16.17 21.51 3.81
C ALA A 19 15.60 20.16 4.25
N VAL A 20 14.61 19.66 3.51
CA VAL A 20 14.07 18.31 3.68
C VAL A 20 14.66 17.42 2.60
N GLN A 21 15.40 16.38 3.01
CA GLN A 21 15.95 15.40 2.09
C GLN A 21 14.93 14.27 1.86
N VAL A 22 14.54 14.07 0.61
CA VAL A 22 13.65 12.97 0.19
C VAL A 22 14.33 12.11 -0.85
N GLN A 23 13.91 10.85 -0.96
CA GLN A 23 14.37 9.92 -1.99
C GLN A 23 13.33 9.79 -3.09
N VAL A 24 13.76 9.70 -4.34
CA VAL A 24 12.90 9.37 -5.47
C VAL A 24 13.46 8.16 -6.20
N SER A 25 12.60 7.19 -6.54
CA SER A 25 13.01 5.96 -7.22
C SER A 25 11.96 5.46 -8.22
N GLY A 26 12.32 4.48 -9.04
CA GLY A 26 11.46 3.90 -10.07
C GLY A 26 11.58 4.57 -11.43
N ALA A 27 10.47 4.64 -12.17
CA ALA A 27 10.38 5.14 -13.54
C ALA A 27 10.37 6.68 -13.61
N VAL A 28 11.45 7.31 -13.16
CA VAL A 28 11.61 8.77 -13.07
C VAL A 28 12.82 9.24 -13.86
N ALA A 29 12.82 10.48 -14.34
CA ALA A 29 14.00 11.07 -14.98
C ALA A 29 15.10 11.43 -13.95
N HIS A 30 14.70 11.85 -12.75
CA HIS A 30 15.62 12.19 -11.66
C HIS A 30 15.38 11.26 -10.47
N SER A 31 16.16 10.18 -10.40
CA SER A 31 16.21 9.29 -9.25
C SER A 31 17.35 9.67 -8.30
N GLY A 32 17.23 9.31 -7.03
CA GLY A 32 18.20 9.66 -6.00
C GLY A 32 17.62 10.55 -4.92
N HIS A 33 18.51 11.12 -4.12
CA HIS A 33 18.14 12.09 -3.10
C HIS A 33 17.88 13.46 -3.74
N THR A 34 16.79 14.09 -3.31
CA THR A 34 16.41 15.46 -3.67
C THR A 34 16.33 16.29 -2.39
N GLU A 35 17.00 17.44 -2.37
CA GLU A 35 16.86 18.43 -1.31
C GLU A 35 15.75 19.41 -1.68
N LEU A 36 14.77 19.56 -0.79
CA LEU A 36 13.63 20.45 -0.96
C LEU A 36 13.64 21.51 0.13
N ASN A 37 13.16 22.71 -0.18
CA ASN A 37 13.03 23.78 0.81
C ASN A 37 11.90 23.44 1.78
N ASP A 38 12.14 23.60 3.08
CA ASP A 38 11.11 23.46 4.11
C ASP A 38 10.17 24.68 4.10
N PRO A 39 8.82 24.51 4.12
CA PRO A 39 8.08 23.24 4.16
C PRO A 39 7.98 22.55 2.79
N ALA A 40 8.53 21.34 2.69
CA ALA A 40 8.46 20.52 1.49
C ALA A 40 7.16 19.72 1.43
N ARG A 41 6.55 19.61 0.25
CA ARG A 41 5.31 18.88 0.01
C ARG A 41 5.43 17.81 -1.08
N LEU A 42 4.46 16.91 -1.13
CA LEU A 42 4.39 15.85 -2.15
C LEU A 42 4.54 16.39 -3.58
N SER A 43 3.89 17.50 -3.91
CA SER A 43 4.03 18.14 -5.22
C SER A 43 5.47 18.53 -5.55
N ASP A 44 6.22 19.03 -4.58
CA ASP A 44 7.59 19.52 -4.79
C ASP A 44 8.50 18.36 -5.19
N ALA A 45 8.40 17.24 -4.47
CA ALA A 45 9.15 16.03 -4.80
C ALA A 45 8.67 15.38 -6.11
N ALA A 46 7.35 15.31 -6.33
CA ALA A 46 6.78 14.70 -7.53
C ALA A 46 7.13 15.48 -8.81
N ILE A 47 7.16 16.82 -8.74
CA ILE A 47 7.58 17.67 -9.85
C ILE A 47 9.09 17.55 -10.10
N ALA A 48 9.90 17.56 -9.03
CA ALA A 48 11.35 17.40 -9.14
C ALA A 48 11.74 16.03 -9.73
N ALA A 49 11.04 14.97 -9.34
CA ALA A 49 11.22 13.61 -9.83
C ALA A 49 11.11 13.48 -11.35
N GLN A 50 10.20 14.25 -11.97
CA GLN A 50 9.81 14.13 -13.37
C GLN A 50 9.52 12.66 -13.78
N PRO A 51 8.42 12.07 -13.30
CA PRO A 51 8.09 10.69 -13.66
C PRO A 51 7.93 10.54 -15.18
N LEU A 52 8.48 9.45 -15.71
CA LEU A 52 8.53 9.19 -17.14
C LEU A 52 7.13 8.82 -17.68
N PRO A 53 6.86 8.90 -19.00
CA PRO A 53 5.56 8.53 -19.57
C PRO A 53 5.12 7.09 -19.25
N GLN A 54 6.06 6.17 -19.07
CA GLN A 54 5.80 4.78 -18.67
C GLN A 54 5.62 4.58 -17.15
N ALA A 55 5.82 5.63 -16.35
CA ALA A 55 5.58 5.60 -14.91
C ALA A 55 4.09 5.44 -14.64
N TYR A 56 3.76 4.52 -13.74
CA TYR A 56 2.38 4.28 -13.37
C TYR A 56 2.00 5.06 -12.13
N MET A 57 1.53 6.30 -12.33
CA MET A 57 1.18 7.23 -11.25
C MET A 57 0.18 6.66 -10.25
N LYS A 58 -0.83 5.91 -10.70
CA LYS A 58 -1.82 5.28 -9.81
C LYS A 58 -1.19 4.22 -8.91
N GLY A 59 -0.10 3.59 -9.35
CA GLY A 59 0.66 2.62 -8.56
C GLY A 59 1.77 3.23 -7.71
N ALA A 60 2.00 4.55 -7.80
CA ALA A 60 3.06 5.20 -7.07
C ALA A 60 2.86 5.07 -5.55
N ALA A 61 3.98 5.03 -4.82
CA ALA A 61 3.99 4.79 -3.39
C ALA A 61 4.78 5.87 -2.66
N TRP A 62 4.19 6.39 -1.59
CA TRP A 62 4.85 7.25 -0.62
C TRP A 62 5.28 6.41 0.57
N LEU A 63 6.59 6.20 0.71
CA LEU A 63 7.17 5.37 1.76
C LEU A 63 7.76 6.27 2.83
N ARG A 64 7.37 6.02 4.08
CA ARG A 64 7.68 6.88 5.21
C ARG A 64 8.39 6.07 6.29
N PRO A 65 9.63 6.43 6.66
CA PRO A 65 10.32 5.78 7.77
C PRO A 65 9.53 5.79 9.08
N GLY A 66 8.76 6.87 9.33
CA GLY A 66 7.90 7.01 10.50
C GLY A 66 6.77 5.98 10.60
N LEU A 67 6.39 5.32 9.50
CA LEU A 67 5.34 4.30 9.48
C LEU A 67 5.84 2.88 9.67
N LEU A 68 7.16 2.65 9.61
CA LEU A 68 7.75 1.30 9.69
C LEU A 68 7.36 0.57 10.98
N VAL A 69 7.40 1.25 12.13
CA VAL A 69 7.06 0.64 13.43
C VAL A 69 5.58 0.27 13.49
N THR A 70 4.69 1.15 13.02
CA THR A 70 3.25 0.92 12.99
C THR A 70 2.91 -0.27 12.10
N GLN A 71 3.46 -0.31 10.89
CA GLN A 71 3.24 -1.41 9.96
C GLN A 71 3.88 -2.72 10.44
N GLN A 72 5.04 -2.68 11.11
CA GLN A 72 5.63 -3.87 11.75
C GLN A 72 4.70 -4.48 12.80
N ARG A 73 4.02 -3.64 13.61
CA ARG A 73 3.02 -4.09 14.58
C ARG A 73 1.79 -4.68 13.89
N MET A 74 1.29 -4.03 12.85
CA MET A 74 0.19 -4.56 12.02
C MET A 74 0.54 -5.95 11.48
N LYS A 75 1.73 -6.10 10.88
CA LYS A 75 2.22 -7.39 10.37
C LYS A 75 2.27 -8.46 11.48
N ALA A 76 2.79 -8.10 12.64
CA ALA A 76 2.88 -9.02 13.78
C ALA A 76 1.49 -9.48 14.27
N GLY A 77 0.51 -8.58 14.33
CA GLY A 77 -0.89 -8.91 14.66
C GLY A 77 -1.49 -9.90 13.67
N VAL A 78 -1.40 -9.61 12.37
CA VAL A 78 -1.89 -10.50 11.31
C VAL A 78 -1.24 -11.91 11.40
N LEU A 79 0.07 -11.98 11.62
CA LEU A 79 0.78 -13.25 11.75
C LEU A 79 0.37 -14.04 13.01
N PHE A 80 0.04 -13.34 14.10
CA PHE A 80 -0.47 -13.93 15.32
C PHE A 80 -1.88 -14.50 15.12
N ASP A 81 -2.77 -13.75 14.46
CA ASP A 81 -4.15 -14.18 14.22
C ASP A 81 -4.20 -15.40 13.30
N LEU A 82 -3.36 -15.42 12.25
CA LEU A 82 -3.24 -16.59 11.37
C LEU A 82 -2.71 -17.83 12.10
N ALA A 83 -1.77 -17.65 13.04
CA ALA A 83 -1.29 -18.76 13.86
C ALA A 83 -2.39 -19.27 14.81
N SER A 84 -3.12 -18.37 15.45
CA SER A 84 -4.28 -18.70 16.29
C SER A 84 -5.36 -19.44 15.51
N LEU A 85 -5.68 -18.99 14.30
CA LEU A 85 -6.66 -19.62 13.43
C LEU A 85 -6.22 -21.02 13.01
N GLN A 86 -4.95 -21.18 12.63
CA GLN A 86 -4.38 -22.49 12.30
C GLN A 86 -4.52 -23.47 13.46
N GLN A 87 -4.17 -23.08 14.69
CA GLN A 87 -4.29 -23.95 15.87
C GLN A 87 -5.74 -24.34 16.16
N ARG A 88 -6.67 -23.40 16.06
CA ARG A 88 -8.11 -23.67 16.24
C ARG A 88 -8.66 -24.59 15.15
N ALA A 89 -8.21 -24.43 13.91
CA ALA A 89 -8.60 -25.27 12.79
C ALA A 89 -8.13 -26.72 13.01
N LEU A 90 -6.88 -26.93 13.45
CA LEU A 90 -6.36 -28.25 13.80
C LEU A 90 -7.15 -28.90 14.94
N ALA A 91 -7.47 -28.15 15.99
CA ALA A 91 -8.28 -28.64 17.11
C ALA A 91 -9.73 -28.99 16.71
N GLY A 92 -10.24 -28.37 15.64
CA GLY A 92 -11.56 -28.61 15.08
C GLY A 92 -11.58 -29.58 13.89
N ASP A 93 -10.45 -30.25 13.60
CA ASP A 93 -10.26 -31.15 12.45
C ASP A 93 -10.57 -30.52 11.07
N ASP A 94 -10.36 -29.21 10.95
CA ASP A 94 -10.53 -28.45 9.71
C ASP A 94 -9.19 -28.31 8.99
N GLN A 95 -8.75 -29.40 8.35
CA GLN A 95 -7.44 -29.48 7.71
C GLN A 95 -7.24 -28.44 6.60
N ALA A 96 -8.30 -28.15 5.82
CA ALA A 96 -8.25 -27.17 4.75
C ALA A 96 -8.01 -25.75 5.28
N LEU A 97 -8.70 -25.37 6.36
CA LEU A 97 -8.50 -24.08 7.01
C LEU A 97 -7.11 -23.99 7.67
N ALA A 98 -6.65 -25.06 8.32
CA ALA A 98 -5.32 -25.11 8.92
C ALA A 98 -4.22 -24.91 7.86
N ALA A 99 -4.30 -25.64 6.74
CA ALA A 99 -3.34 -25.53 5.64
C ALA A 99 -3.37 -24.14 5.01
N SER A 100 -4.55 -23.59 4.73
CA SER A 100 -4.70 -22.25 4.13
C SER A 100 -4.17 -21.15 5.06
N SER A 101 -4.44 -21.24 6.35
CA SER A 101 -3.94 -20.29 7.36
C SER A 101 -2.41 -20.35 7.45
N ALA A 102 -1.82 -21.55 7.42
CA ALA A 102 -0.37 -21.74 7.43
C ALA A 102 0.30 -21.17 6.18
N ALA A 103 -0.26 -21.45 4.99
CA ALA A 103 0.25 -20.94 3.73
C ALA A 103 0.20 -19.41 3.67
N LEU A 104 -0.94 -18.82 4.06
CA LEU A 104 -1.11 -17.37 4.11
C LEU A 104 -0.15 -16.72 5.12
N ARG A 105 0.04 -17.33 6.30
CA ARG A 105 1.03 -16.87 7.30
C ARG A 105 2.45 -16.90 6.74
N SER A 106 2.83 -17.99 6.08
CA SER A 106 4.16 -18.12 5.47
C SER A 106 4.40 -17.05 4.41
N TRP A 107 3.41 -16.83 3.53
CA TRP A 107 3.50 -15.81 2.50
C TRP A 107 3.58 -14.40 3.10
N ILE A 108 2.69 -14.03 4.01
CA ILE A 108 2.71 -12.71 4.67
C ILE A 108 4.02 -12.49 5.44
N SER A 109 4.56 -13.53 6.07
CA SER A 109 5.86 -13.45 6.74
C SER A 109 6.98 -13.03 5.80
N SER A 110 6.94 -13.45 4.52
CA SER A 110 7.93 -13.11 3.50
C SER A 110 7.82 -11.68 2.95
N LEU A 111 6.65 -11.04 3.10
CA LEU A 111 6.40 -9.70 2.57
C LEU A 111 7.14 -8.63 3.38
N PRO A 112 7.71 -7.59 2.74
CA PRO A 112 8.41 -6.53 3.46
C PRO A 112 7.46 -5.64 4.26
N VAL A 113 8.05 -4.92 5.22
CA VAL A 113 7.45 -3.74 5.84
C VAL A 113 8.01 -2.53 5.11
N THR A 114 7.15 -1.81 4.41
CA THR A 114 7.47 -0.81 3.39
C THR A 114 7.42 0.63 3.90
N GLY A 115 6.71 0.89 4.99
CA GLY A 115 6.35 2.22 5.48
C GLY A 115 5.38 2.95 4.56
N ARG A 116 4.66 2.24 3.68
CA ARG A 116 3.79 2.88 2.68
C ARG A 116 2.60 3.58 3.36
N GLU A 117 2.48 4.89 3.13
CA GLU A 117 1.24 5.63 3.38
C GLU A 117 0.27 5.30 2.24
N SER A 118 -0.95 4.88 2.57
CA SER A 118 -1.93 4.44 1.57
C SER A 118 -3.36 4.75 2.00
N PRO A 119 -4.18 5.36 1.12
CA PRO A 119 -3.85 5.83 -0.23
C PRO A 119 -3.01 7.13 -0.24
N ALA A 120 -2.34 7.43 -1.35
CA ALA A 120 -1.63 8.71 -1.56
C ALA A 120 -1.70 9.16 -3.04
N LEU A 121 -2.06 10.42 -3.30
CA LEU A 121 -2.07 11.00 -4.64
C LEU A 121 -0.67 11.48 -5.03
N LEU A 122 -0.06 10.84 -6.02
CA LEU A 122 1.32 11.12 -6.44
C LEU A 122 1.46 11.48 -7.93
N ASP A 123 0.35 11.72 -8.63
CA ASP A 123 0.43 12.42 -9.92
C ASP A 123 0.89 13.87 -9.66
N PRO A 124 2.04 14.32 -10.22
CA PRO A 124 2.63 15.61 -9.89
C PRO A 124 1.69 16.80 -10.08
N ARG A 125 0.86 16.79 -11.14
CA ARG A 125 -0.04 17.90 -11.45
C ARG A 125 -1.34 17.79 -10.69
N ALA A 126 -1.85 16.58 -10.49
CA ALA A 126 -3.06 16.38 -9.70
C ALA A 126 -2.84 16.76 -8.23
N VAL A 127 -1.70 16.39 -7.64
CA VAL A 127 -1.38 16.73 -6.25
C VAL A 127 -1.08 18.22 -6.08
N GLU A 128 -0.41 18.88 -7.04
CA GLU A 128 -0.12 20.32 -7.01
C GLU A 128 -1.39 21.17 -6.88
N VAL A 129 -2.47 20.80 -7.56
CA VAL A 129 -3.74 21.54 -7.55
C VAL A 129 -4.73 21.09 -6.47
N ASN A 130 -4.41 20.03 -5.73
CA ASN A 130 -5.25 19.46 -4.68
C ASN A 130 -4.62 19.66 -3.29
N ALA A 131 -4.78 20.86 -2.73
CA ALA A 131 -4.13 21.25 -1.47
C ALA A 131 -4.38 20.30 -0.28
N PRO A 132 -5.59 19.71 -0.08
CA PRO A 132 -5.81 18.69 0.94
C PRO A 132 -4.95 17.43 0.81
N GLU A 133 -4.69 16.97 -0.42
CA GLU A 133 -3.87 15.78 -0.71
C GLU A 133 -2.38 16.10 -0.81
N ASN A 134 -2.02 17.38 -0.92
CA ASN A 134 -0.63 17.83 -1.02
C ASN A 134 0.07 17.88 0.34
N HIS A 135 0.25 16.70 0.95
CA HIS A 135 0.78 16.55 2.30
C HIS A 135 2.24 17.01 2.44
N LEU A 136 2.63 17.35 3.68
CA LEU A 136 4.00 17.67 4.04
C LEU A 136 4.88 16.41 4.01
N LEU A 137 6.06 16.56 3.43
CA LEU A 137 7.11 15.56 3.43
C LEU A 137 7.94 15.64 4.71
N ALA A 138 8.41 14.48 5.16
CA ALA A 138 9.40 14.39 6.22
C ALA A 138 10.76 13.96 5.66
N ALA A 139 11.82 14.26 6.40
CA ALA A 139 13.15 13.80 6.04
C ALA A 139 13.20 12.27 5.98
N GLY A 140 13.75 11.73 4.90
CA GLY A 140 13.85 10.30 4.64
C GLY A 140 12.61 9.68 3.98
N ASP A 141 11.57 10.45 3.68
CA ASP A 141 10.46 9.97 2.86
C ASP A 141 10.95 9.60 1.45
N GLU A 142 10.36 8.56 0.86
CA GLU A 142 10.65 8.09 -0.50
C GLU A 142 9.38 8.14 -1.35
N LEU A 143 9.48 8.70 -2.56
CA LEU A 143 8.47 8.53 -3.61
C LEU A 143 8.97 7.49 -4.61
N PHE A 144 8.21 6.41 -4.77
CA PHE A 144 8.51 5.34 -5.71
C PHE A 144 7.45 5.28 -6.82
N TYR A 145 7.90 5.32 -8.08
CA TYR A 145 7.03 5.25 -9.25
C TYR A 145 7.24 3.93 -10.02
N PRO A 146 6.33 2.95 -9.92
CA PRO A 146 6.49 1.67 -10.61
C PRO A 146 6.19 1.77 -12.10
N LEU A 147 6.47 0.68 -12.83
CA LEU A 147 5.95 0.48 -14.18
C LEU A 147 4.51 -0.06 -14.11
N ARG A 148 3.73 0.17 -15.15
CA ARG A 148 2.34 -0.29 -15.24
C ARG A 148 2.29 -1.81 -15.39
N PRO A 149 1.66 -2.57 -14.48
CA PRO A 149 1.42 -3.99 -14.67
C PRO A 149 0.35 -4.24 -15.73
N GLU A 150 0.37 -5.43 -16.34
CA GLU A 150 -0.60 -5.81 -17.39
C GLU A 150 -1.80 -6.61 -16.88
N GLY A 151 -1.81 -6.97 -15.59
CA GLY A 151 -2.77 -7.93 -15.05
C GLY A 151 -3.26 -7.62 -13.64
N ILE A 152 -4.14 -8.49 -13.18
CA ILE A 152 -4.73 -8.54 -11.84
C ILE A 152 -4.19 -9.77 -11.12
N ARG A 153 -3.92 -9.64 -9.82
CA ARG A 153 -3.42 -10.75 -9.01
C ARG A 153 -4.49 -11.21 -8.03
N VAL A 154 -4.75 -12.51 -7.96
CA VAL A 154 -5.69 -13.10 -6.98
C VAL A 154 -4.89 -13.90 -5.96
N VAL A 155 -5.09 -13.61 -4.68
CA VAL A 155 -4.31 -14.17 -3.55
C VAL A 155 -5.21 -14.53 -2.37
N GLY A 156 -4.63 -15.15 -1.35
CA GLY A 156 -5.36 -15.52 -0.12
C GLY A 156 -5.83 -16.97 -0.16
N ALA A 157 -7.10 -17.20 0.18
CA ALA A 157 -7.72 -18.51 0.28
C ALA A 157 -8.08 -19.12 -1.10
N VAL A 158 -7.12 -19.15 -2.01
CA VAL A 158 -7.20 -19.80 -3.33
C VAL A 158 -6.37 -21.08 -3.32
N GLN A 159 -6.61 -22.00 -4.26
CA GLN A 159 -5.78 -23.20 -4.39
C GLN A 159 -4.33 -22.84 -4.69
N GLN A 160 -4.13 -21.88 -5.61
CA GLN A 160 -2.85 -21.27 -5.91
C GLN A 160 -3.06 -19.79 -6.28
N PRO A 161 -2.15 -18.87 -5.91
CA PRO A 161 -2.22 -17.49 -6.37
C PRO A 161 -2.25 -17.39 -7.90
N CYS A 162 -3.18 -16.60 -8.43
CA CYS A 162 -3.36 -16.43 -9.88
C CYS A 162 -2.88 -15.05 -10.33
N THR A 163 -2.32 -14.97 -11.53
CA THR A 163 -2.15 -13.70 -12.26
C THR A 163 -2.99 -13.81 -13.53
N LEU A 164 -3.93 -12.88 -13.70
CA LEU A 164 -4.89 -12.88 -14.79
C LEU A 164 -4.69 -11.63 -15.65
N PRO A 165 -4.82 -11.71 -16.98
CA PRO A 165 -4.74 -10.53 -17.84
C PRO A 165 -5.85 -9.53 -17.50
N LEU A 166 -5.55 -8.24 -17.55
CA LEU A 166 -6.57 -7.21 -17.35
C LEU A 166 -7.59 -7.25 -18.49
N VAL A 167 -8.86 -7.40 -18.15
CA VAL A 167 -10.00 -7.25 -19.05
C VAL A 167 -10.70 -5.91 -18.76
N PRO A 168 -10.85 -5.04 -19.77
CA PRO A 168 -11.51 -3.74 -19.59
C PRO A 168 -12.91 -3.86 -19.00
N LEU A 169 -13.22 -3.03 -18.01
CA LEU A 169 -14.51 -2.96 -17.32
C LEU A 169 -14.98 -4.26 -16.65
N GLN A 170 -14.10 -5.26 -16.55
CA GLN A 170 -14.45 -6.52 -15.91
C GLN A 170 -14.55 -6.33 -14.40
N ASP A 171 -15.65 -6.83 -13.85
CA ASP A 171 -15.92 -6.94 -12.42
C ASP A 171 -14.86 -7.84 -11.75
N ALA A 172 -14.36 -7.44 -10.57
CA ALA A 172 -13.46 -8.23 -9.73
C ALA A 172 -13.96 -9.67 -9.53
N ARG A 173 -15.27 -9.85 -9.42
CA ARG A 173 -15.94 -11.13 -9.24
C ARG A 173 -15.60 -12.16 -10.31
N LEU A 174 -15.53 -11.72 -11.57
CA LEU A 174 -15.22 -12.60 -12.71
C LEU A 174 -13.75 -13.03 -12.72
N TYR A 175 -12.84 -12.24 -12.15
CA TYR A 175 -11.45 -12.67 -11.94
C TYR A 175 -11.35 -13.75 -10.87
N VAL A 176 -12.19 -13.67 -9.84
CA VAL A 176 -12.25 -14.71 -8.79
C VAL A 176 -12.85 -15.99 -9.35
N ASP A 177 -13.89 -15.92 -10.17
CA ASP A 177 -14.46 -17.10 -10.84
C ASP A 177 -13.44 -17.80 -11.76
N ALA A 178 -12.50 -17.02 -12.32
CA ALA A 178 -11.40 -17.54 -13.15
C ALA A 178 -10.19 -18.07 -12.33
N CYS A 179 -10.17 -17.90 -11.01
CA CYS A 179 -9.12 -18.39 -10.12
C CYS A 179 -9.69 -19.42 -9.12
N ALA A 180 -9.19 -20.66 -9.16
CA ALA A 180 -9.73 -21.73 -8.35
C ALA A 180 -9.67 -21.43 -6.84
N LEU A 181 -10.84 -21.23 -6.23
CA LEU A 181 -10.97 -20.99 -4.80
C LEU A 181 -10.65 -22.24 -3.98
N GLY A 182 -10.03 -22.05 -2.81
CA GLY A 182 -9.82 -23.11 -1.84
C GLY A 182 -11.05 -23.39 -0.98
N ASP A 183 -11.05 -24.51 -0.25
CA ASP A 183 -12.16 -24.89 0.63
C ASP A 183 -12.27 -23.99 1.87
N ALA A 184 -11.16 -23.32 2.23
CA ALA A 184 -11.12 -22.34 3.31
C ALA A 184 -11.57 -20.94 2.89
N ALA A 185 -11.91 -20.72 1.61
CA ALA A 185 -12.32 -19.42 1.09
C ALA A 185 -13.67 -18.98 1.64
N ASP A 186 -13.75 -17.70 2.00
CA ASP A 186 -15.03 -17.03 2.08
C ASP A 186 -15.70 -17.01 0.71
N ARG A 187 -17.01 -17.25 0.68
CA ARG A 187 -17.80 -17.31 -0.56
C ARG A 187 -18.66 -16.07 -0.77
N ASP A 188 -18.65 -15.16 0.20
CA ASP A 188 -19.57 -14.04 0.26
C ASP A 188 -18.85 -12.76 -0.12
N ASN A 189 -17.62 -12.55 0.36
CA ASN A 189 -16.91 -11.30 0.18
C ASN A 189 -15.48 -11.51 -0.30
N ILE A 190 -14.98 -10.54 -1.05
CA ILE A 190 -13.58 -10.36 -1.38
C ILE A 190 -13.12 -8.97 -1.01
N TYR A 191 -11.82 -8.79 -0.84
CA TYR A 191 -11.21 -7.47 -0.72
C TYR A 191 -10.49 -7.16 -2.02
N VAL A 192 -10.76 -5.99 -2.57
CA VAL A 192 -10.02 -5.45 -3.70
C VAL A 192 -9.08 -4.38 -3.18
N ILE A 193 -7.83 -4.49 -3.59
CA ILE A 193 -6.74 -3.58 -3.23
C ILE A 193 -6.27 -2.96 -4.54
N GLU A 194 -6.60 -1.69 -4.74
CA GLU A 194 -6.16 -0.93 -5.89
C GLU A 194 -4.65 -0.62 -5.81
N PRO A 195 -3.99 -0.31 -6.94
CA PRO A 195 -2.55 -0.03 -6.98
C PRO A 195 -2.08 1.10 -6.06
N ASP A 196 -2.95 2.06 -5.76
CA ASP A 196 -2.70 3.19 -4.83
C ASP A 196 -2.83 2.78 -3.35
N GLY A 197 -3.23 1.54 -3.08
CA GLY A 197 -3.47 1.01 -1.75
C GLY A 197 -4.87 1.30 -1.22
N HIS A 198 -5.79 1.83 -2.03
CA HIS A 198 -7.20 1.90 -1.65
C HIS A 198 -7.79 0.48 -1.54
N VAL A 199 -8.53 0.23 -0.45
CA VAL A 199 -9.17 -1.06 -0.19
C VAL A 199 -10.67 -0.91 -0.14
N PHE A 200 -11.37 -1.77 -0.86
CA PHE A 200 -12.82 -1.91 -0.73
C PHE A 200 -13.23 -3.38 -0.65
N VAL A 201 -14.34 -3.63 0.03
CA VAL A 201 -14.95 -4.96 0.12
C VAL A 201 -16.00 -5.07 -0.98
N GLN A 202 -16.01 -6.18 -1.67
CA GLN A 202 -17.02 -6.48 -2.67
C GLN A 202 -17.73 -7.78 -2.33
N GLY A 203 -19.06 -7.72 -2.22
CA GLY A 203 -19.90 -8.89 -2.05
C GLY A 203 -20.06 -9.63 -3.38
N VAL A 204 -19.75 -10.93 -3.37
CA VAL A 204 -19.65 -11.77 -4.56
C VAL A 204 -20.73 -12.83 -4.69
N ALA A 205 -21.40 -13.18 -3.59
CA ALA A 205 -22.50 -14.13 -3.59
C ALA A 205 -23.78 -13.52 -4.18
N LEU A 206 -24.77 -14.36 -4.47
CA LEU A 206 -26.03 -13.91 -5.08
C LEU A 206 -26.81 -12.96 -4.16
N TRP A 207 -26.73 -13.15 -2.83
CA TRP A 207 -27.52 -12.41 -1.85
C TRP A 207 -26.89 -11.09 -1.39
N ASN A 208 -25.57 -10.90 -1.58
CA ASN A 208 -24.85 -9.70 -1.16
C ASN A 208 -24.10 -9.02 -2.33
N ARG A 209 -24.50 -9.32 -3.57
CA ARG A 209 -23.80 -8.84 -4.77
C ARG A 209 -23.68 -7.32 -4.77
N SER A 210 -22.45 -6.83 -4.81
CA SER A 210 -22.15 -5.41 -4.97
C SER A 210 -22.26 -4.97 -6.44
N GLU A 211 -22.29 -3.66 -6.67
CA GLU A 211 -22.17 -3.10 -8.02
C GLU A 211 -20.84 -3.52 -8.66
N ALA A 212 -20.85 -3.71 -9.98
CA ALA A 212 -19.67 -4.09 -10.72
C ALA A 212 -18.67 -2.93 -10.74
N GLN A 213 -17.44 -3.19 -10.31
CA GLN A 213 -16.38 -2.20 -10.30
C GLN A 213 -15.21 -2.66 -11.18
N ALA A 214 -14.80 -1.78 -12.09
CA ALA A 214 -13.64 -2.02 -12.93
C ALA A 214 -12.36 -1.88 -12.09
N LEU A 215 -11.42 -2.80 -12.30
CA LEU A 215 -10.15 -2.80 -11.60
C LEU A 215 -9.06 -2.06 -12.36
N ALA A 216 -8.20 -1.34 -11.65
CA ALA A 216 -7.01 -0.79 -12.28
C ALA A 216 -5.94 -1.87 -12.52
N PRO A 217 -5.10 -1.72 -13.57
CA PRO A 217 -3.97 -2.60 -13.78
C PRO A 217 -3.07 -2.68 -12.54
N GLY A 218 -2.71 -3.89 -12.12
CA GLY A 218 -1.95 -4.14 -10.90
C GLY A 218 -2.79 -4.30 -9.63
N ALA A 219 -4.12 -4.17 -9.70
CA ALA A 219 -4.95 -4.43 -8.52
C ALA A 219 -4.78 -5.87 -8.02
N VAL A 220 -4.93 -6.03 -6.71
CA VAL A 220 -4.85 -7.32 -6.02
C VAL A 220 -6.23 -7.64 -5.44
N ILE A 221 -6.75 -8.81 -5.78
CA ILE A 221 -7.93 -9.36 -5.14
C ILE A 221 -7.47 -10.32 -4.04
N TYR A 222 -7.75 -9.96 -2.80
CA TYR A 222 -7.58 -10.86 -1.66
C TYR A 222 -8.88 -11.62 -1.41
N VAL A 223 -8.83 -12.94 -1.62
CA VAL A 223 -9.87 -13.87 -1.22
C VAL A 223 -9.68 -14.21 0.27
N PRO A 224 -10.61 -13.80 1.14
CA PRO A 224 -10.45 -13.99 2.58
C PRO A 224 -10.67 -15.44 3.00
N LEU A 225 -10.16 -15.78 4.19
CA LEU A 225 -10.54 -17.01 4.87
C LEU A 225 -12.00 -16.88 5.33
N ARG A 226 -12.75 -18.00 5.35
CA ARG A 226 -14.17 -18.03 5.75
C ARG A 226 -14.43 -17.17 6.98
N GLU A 227 -15.32 -16.19 6.84
CA GLU A 227 -15.60 -15.20 7.87
C GLU A 227 -16.08 -15.84 9.17
N SER A 228 -16.81 -16.96 9.07
CA SER A 228 -17.26 -17.73 10.24
C SER A 228 -16.16 -18.31 11.10
N ALA A 229 -14.97 -18.51 10.53
CA ALA A 229 -13.80 -19.02 11.23
C ALA A 229 -12.90 -17.87 11.70
N ALA A 230 -12.61 -16.91 10.82
CA ALA A 230 -11.78 -15.74 11.12
C ALA A 230 -12.29 -14.96 12.34
N ARG A 231 -13.59 -14.65 12.39
CA ARG A 231 -14.22 -13.91 13.49
C ARG A 231 -14.13 -14.58 14.87
N LYS A 232 -13.80 -15.87 14.94
CA LYS A 232 -13.58 -16.59 16.21
C LYS A 232 -12.20 -16.31 16.80
N VAL A 233 -11.28 -15.75 16.01
CA VAL A 233 -9.96 -15.27 16.45
C VAL A 233 -10.04 -13.77 16.65
N ASP A 234 -10.33 -13.04 15.56
CA ASP A 234 -10.56 -11.61 15.57
C ASP A 234 -11.56 -11.27 14.45
N ALA A 235 -12.56 -10.43 14.76
CA ALA A 235 -13.54 -9.96 13.80
C ALA A 235 -12.95 -9.03 12.71
N THR A 236 -11.78 -8.43 12.95
CA THR A 236 -11.10 -7.58 11.95
C THR A 236 -10.04 -8.32 11.15
N MET A 237 -9.74 -9.58 11.47
CA MET A 237 -8.63 -10.36 10.89
C MET A 237 -8.52 -10.26 9.36
N ASN A 238 -9.61 -10.51 8.63
CA ASN A 238 -9.62 -10.43 7.17
C ASN A 238 -9.36 -9.00 6.65
N ARG A 239 -9.90 -8.00 7.35
CA ARG A 239 -9.65 -6.58 7.05
C ARG A 239 -8.20 -6.19 7.33
N ASP A 240 -7.61 -6.68 8.42
CA ASP A 240 -6.24 -6.38 8.80
C ASP A 240 -5.23 -7.02 7.83
N ILE A 241 -5.53 -8.21 7.32
CA ILE A 241 -4.79 -8.82 6.22
C ILE A 241 -4.86 -7.94 4.97
N ALA A 242 -6.05 -7.51 4.56
CA ALA A 242 -6.22 -6.64 3.39
C ALA A 242 -5.50 -5.29 3.56
N ALA A 243 -5.60 -4.69 4.75
CA ALA A 243 -4.91 -3.44 5.09
C ALA A 243 -3.38 -3.61 5.04
N PHE A 244 -2.85 -4.72 5.57
CA PHE A 244 -1.42 -5.01 5.45
C PHE A 244 -1.00 -5.21 3.98
N LEU A 245 -1.79 -5.93 3.18
CA LEU A 245 -1.51 -6.11 1.75
C LEU A 245 -1.54 -4.79 0.97
N ALA A 246 -2.40 -3.84 1.35
CA ALA A 246 -2.48 -2.51 0.74
C ALA A 246 -1.22 -1.66 0.92
N THR A 247 -0.42 -1.96 1.95
CA THR A 247 0.87 -1.29 2.17
C THR A 247 1.99 -1.82 1.26
N GLN A 248 1.77 -2.91 0.53
CA GLN A 248 2.78 -3.44 -0.39
C GLN A 248 2.89 -2.54 -1.63
N VAL A 249 4.08 -2.51 -2.23
CA VAL A 249 4.34 -1.74 -3.46
C VAL A 249 4.21 -2.65 -4.67
N LEU A 250 3.86 -2.07 -5.82
CA LEU A 250 4.00 -2.79 -7.09
C LEU A 250 5.48 -3.02 -7.40
N PRO A 251 5.85 -4.14 -8.05
CA PRO A 251 7.22 -4.37 -8.48
C PRO A 251 7.63 -3.32 -9.53
N GLY A 252 8.91 -2.96 -9.57
CA GLY A 252 9.41 -1.99 -10.53
C GLY A 252 10.93 -1.80 -10.45
N PRO A 253 11.50 -0.89 -11.26
CA PRO A 253 12.94 -0.64 -11.23
C PRO A 253 13.42 -0.28 -9.80
N GLY A 254 14.30 -1.11 -9.23
CA GLY A 254 14.86 -0.89 -7.89
C GLY A 254 14.01 -1.42 -6.71
N LYS A 255 12.85 -2.03 -6.95
CA LYS A 255 12.05 -2.72 -5.90
C LYS A 255 11.52 -4.06 -6.45
N PRO A 256 11.78 -5.19 -5.76
CA PRO A 256 11.32 -6.51 -6.20
C PRO A 256 9.78 -6.66 -6.14
#